data_AF-A0AAV4CMQ8-F1
#
_entry.id   AF-A0AAV4CMQ8-F1
#
_cell.length_a   1.000
_cell.length_b   1.000
_cell.length_c   1.000
_cell.angle_alpha   90.00
_cell.angle_beta   90.00
_cell.angle_gamma   90.00
#
_symmetry.space_group_name_H-M   'P 1'
#
loop_
_entity.id
_entity.type
_entity.pdbx_description
1 polymer ?
#
loop_
_entity_poly.entity_id
_entity_poly.type
_entity_poly.pdbx_seq_one_letter_code
_entity_poly.pdbx_strand_id
1 'polypeptide(L)' 'MRCCTCQRYGHGKDRCKKPAAVCVRCGKGGHVERDCSADPHCVNCLGDHTASSNMCPKFLEKQAILRYRIGVPS' A
#
# COMPACT_ATOMS: atom_id res chain seq x y z
N MET A 1 -7.79 3.12 -3.93
CA MET A 1 -6.53 3.88 -4.04
C MET A 1 -5.56 3.51 -2.92
N ARG A 2 -4.25 3.74 -3.14
CA ARG A 2 -3.18 3.68 -2.13
C ARG A 2 -2.55 5.06 -2.01
N CYS A 3 -2.24 5.51 -0.81
CA CYS A 3 -1.55 6.77 -0.59
C CYS A 3 -0.07 6.64 -0.98
N CYS A 4 0.44 7.46 -1.91
CA CYS A 4 1.86 7.43 -2.29
C CYS A 4 2.79 8.02 -1.23
N THR A 5 2.25 8.67 -0.20
CA THR A 5 3.02 9.18 0.94
C THR A 5 3.19 8.10 2.01
N CYS A 6 2.10 7.55 2.56
CA CYS A 6 2.19 6.59 3.67
C CYS A 6 2.02 5.13 3.27
N GLN A 7 1.81 4.84 1.99
CA GLN A 7 1.60 3.50 1.41
C GLN A 7 0.35 2.73 1.91
N ARG A 8 -0.46 3.35 2.78
CA ARG A 8 -1.72 2.77 3.27
C ARG A 8 -2.86 2.96 2.28
N TYR A 9 -3.81 2.02 2.28
CA TYR A 9 -5.04 2.14 1.52
C TYR A 9 -6.04 3.12 2.17
N GLY A 10 -7.06 3.52 1.39
CA GLY A 10 -8.22 4.28 1.87
C GLY A 10 -8.16 5.80 1.67
N HIS A 11 -7.00 6.36 1.32
CA HIS A 11 -6.85 7.79 1.05
C HIS A 11 -5.77 8.08 0.00
N GLY A 12 -5.85 9.25 -0.64
CA GLY A 12 -4.84 9.78 -1.56
C GLY A 12 -3.75 10.60 -0.84
N LYS A 13 -2.82 11.16 -1.61
CA LYS A 13 -1.75 12.04 -1.08
C LYS A 13 -2.32 13.28 -0.39
N ASP A 14 -3.33 13.92 -0.99
CA ASP A 14 -3.90 15.20 -0.54
C ASP A 14 -4.61 15.11 0.82
N ARG A 15 -5.01 13.90 1.21
CA ARG A 15 -5.66 13.62 2.51
C ARG A 15 -4.74 12.91 3.49
N CYS A 16 -3.46 12.75 3.14
CA CYS A 16 -2.49 12.08 3.99
C CYS A 16 -2.01 13.01 5.10
N LYS A 17 -2.13 12.54 6.36
CA LYS A 17 -1.63 13.29 7.53
C LYS A 17 -0.16 12.99 7.86
N LYS A 18 0.50 12.13 7.09
CA LYS A 18 1.93 11.82 7.31
C LYS A 18 2.80 12.93 6.70
N PRO A 19 3.80 13.45 7.45
CA PRO A 19 4.60 14.59 7.01
C PRO A 19 5.58 14.25 5.89
N ALA A 20 5.98 12.97 5.76
CA ALA A 20 6.95 12.52 4.77
C ALA A 20 6.52 11.20 4.12
N ALA A 21 7.02 10.98 2.89
CA ALA A 21 6.83 9.73 2.20
C ALA A 21 7.62 8.61 2.87
N VAL A 22 7.05 7.41 2.87
CA VAL A 22 7.72 6.18 3.31
C VAL A 22 8.05 5.30 2.12
N CYS A 23 9.14 4.56 2.24
CA CYS A 23 9.57 3.59 1.25
C CYS A 23 8.49 2.53 1.03
N VAL A 24 8.16 2.28 -0.23
CA VAL A 24 7.15 1.28 -0.62
C VAL A 24 7.61 -0.16 -0.37
N ARG A 25 8.92 -0.40 -0.36
CA ARG A 25 9.52 -1.71 -0.08
C ARG A 25 9.42 -2.06 1.39
N CYS A 26 9.91 -1.20 2.29
CA CYS A 26 10.06 -1.55 3.72
C CYS A 26 9.16 -0.76 4.68
N GLY A 27 8.40 0.23 4.19
CA GLY A 27 7.49 1.03 5.01
C GLY A 27 8.14 2.10 5.89
N LYS A 28 9.47 2.26 5.84
CA LYS A 28 10.23 3.25 6.63
C LYS A 28 10.51 4.52 5.84
N GLY A 29 10.62 5.65 6.55
CA GLY A 29 11.01 6.94 5.96
C GLY A 29 12.53 7.08 5.75
N GLY A 30 12.93 8.22 5.17
CA GLY A 30 14.34 8.61 5.03
C GLY A 30 15.03 8.18 3.74
N HIS A 31 14.37 7.40 2.89
CA HIS A 31 14.91 6.94 1.60
C HIS A 31 13.78 6.60 0.62
N VAL A 32 14.13 6.45 -0.66
CA VAL A 32 13.24 5.95 -1.72
C VAL A 32 13.49 4.47 -1.99
N GLU A 33 12.59 3.81 -2.72
CA GLU A 33 12.68 2.37 -3.02
C GLU A 33 14.02 1.95 -3.65
N ARG A 34 14.52 2.75 -4.60
CA ARG A 34 15.78 2.49 -5.31
C ARG A 34 16.97 2.37 -4.37
N ASP A 35 16.95 3.11 -3.27
CA ASP A 35 18.04 3.18 -2.29
C ASP A 35 17.76 2.26 -1.07
N CYS A 36 16.72 1.41 -1.14
CA CYS A 36 16.29 0.55 -0.05
C CYS A 36 16.98 -0.83 -0.11
N SER A 37 17.77 -1.15 0.91
CA SER A 37 18.40 -2.48 1.07
C SER A 37 17.70 -3.40 2.08
N ALA A 38 16.59 -2.96 2.67
CA ALA A 38 15.84 -3.75 3.65
C ALA A 38 14.95 -4.80 2.98
N ASP A 39 14.61 -5.84 3.76
CA ASP A 39 13.59 -6.81 3.37
C ASP A 39 12.23 -6.12 3.11
N PRO A 40 11.46 -6.65 2.14
CA PRO A 40 10.15 -6.10 1.84
C PRO A 40 9.21 -6.30 3.03
N HIS A 41 8.46 -5.25 3.38
CA HIS A 41 7.50 -5.26 4.47
C HIS A 41 6.26 -4.44 4.11
N CYS A 42 5.10 -5.08 4.16
CA CYS A 42 3.85 -4.47 3.77
C CYS A 42 3.19 -3.73 4.93
N VAL A 43 3.10 -2.41 4.86
CA VAL A 43 2.43 -1.60 5.91
C VAL A 43 0.92 -1.83 6.04
N ASN A 44 0.30 -2.60 5.13
CA ASN A 44 -1.13 -2.85 5.12
C ASN A 44 -1.51 -4.19 5.78
N CYS A 45 -0.68 -5.23 5.63
CA CYS A 45 -0.94 -6.57 6.19
C CYS A 45 0.22 -7.13 7.03
N LEU A 46 1.32 -6.39 7.13
CA LEU A 46 2.56 -6.75 7.84
C LEU A 46 3.34 -7.95 7.27
N GLY A 47 2.99 -8.43 6.07
CA GLY A 47 3.68 -9.55 5.41
C GLY A 47 4.93 -9.16 4.63
N ASP A 48 5.68 -10.19 4.22
CA ASP A 48 6.98 -10.08 3.53
C ASP A 48 6.87 -9.79 2.03
N HIS A 49 6.21 -8.69 1.70
CA HIS A 49 6.10 -8.16 0.34
C HIS A 49 5.97 -6.63 0.38
N THR A 50 6.22 -5.97 -0.75
CA THR A 50 6.10 -4.51 -0.82
C THR A 50 4.65 -4.06 -0.69
N ALA A 51 4.41 -2.83 -0.24
CA ALA A 51 3.05 -2.29 -0.12
C ALA A 51 2.32 -2.15 -1.49
N SER A 52 2.98 -2.46 -2.61
CA SER A 52 2.41 -2.49 -3.97
C SER A 52 1.84 -3.83 -4.36
N SER A 53 2.15 -4.89 -3.61
CA SER A 53 1.85 -6.26 -4.03
C SER A 53 0.35 -6.44 -4.27
N ASN A 54 0.02 -6.96 -5.46
CA ASN A 54 -1.33 -7.41 -5.81
C ASN A 54 -1.72 -8.70 -5.07
N MET A 55 -0.75 -9.38 -4.46
CA MET A 55 -0.98 -10.55 -3.59
C MET A 55 -1.22 -10.16 -2.13
N CYS A 56 -1.21 -8.87 -1.80
CA CYS A 56 -1.50 -8.42 -0.44
C CYS A 56 -2.96 -8.78 -0.07
N PRO A 57 -3.21 -9.47 1.06
CA PRO A 57 -4.58 -9.81 1.48
C PRO A 57 -5.50 -8.59 1.59
N LYS A 58 -4.97 -7.44 2.03
CA LYS A 58 -5.71 -6.18 2.09
C LYS A 58 -5.97 -5.55 0.72
N PHE A 59 -5.12 -5.81 -0.26
CA PHE A 59 -5.40 -5.41 -1.64
C PHE A 59 -6.56 -6.25 -2.21
N LEU A 60 -6.52 -7.56 -2.02
CA LEU A 60 -7.54 -8.49 -2.50
C LEU A 60 -8.90 -8.21 -1.87
N GLU A 61 -8.96 -8.00 -0.55
CA GLU A 61 -10.17 -7.59 0.18
C GLU A 61 -10.80 -6.33 -0.45
N LYS A 62 -9.98 -5.29 -0.67
CA LYS A 62 -10.43 -4.05 -1.31
C LYS A 62 -10.87 -4.27 -2.75
N GLN A 63 -10.19 -5.13 -3.51
CA GLN A 63 -10.54 -5.44 -4.90
C GLN A 63 -11.90 -6.15 -4.97
N ALA A 64 -12.15 -7.13 -4.08
CA ALA A 64 -13.44 -7.81 -3.99
C ALA A 64 -14.59 -6.83 -3.70
N ILE A 65 -14.41 -5.93 -2.73
CA ILE A 65 -15.41 -4.90 -2.40
C ILE A 65 -15.70 -4.00 -3.61
N LEU A 66 -14.67 -3.57 -4.35
CA LEU A 66 -14.85 -2.75 -5.54
C LEU A 66 -15.56 -3.49 -6.66
N ARG A 67 -15.20 -4.76 -6.91
CA ARG A 67 -15.85 -5.61 -7.91
C ARG A 67 -17.34 -5.76 -7.62
N TYR A 68 -17.68 -6.04 -6.37
CA TYR A 68 -19.07 -6.11 -5.92
C TYR A 68 -19.82 -4.79 -6.16
N ARG A 69 -19.21 -3.65 -5.83
CA ARG A 69 -19.82 -2.32 -6.02
C ARG A 69 -20.02 -1.93 -7.48
N ILE A 70 -19.23 -2.48 -8.39
CA ILE A 70 -19.34 -2.22 -9.84
C ILE A 70 -20.36 -3.19 -10.48
N GLY A 71 -20.93 -4.13 -9.72
CA GLY A 71 -21.96 -5.05 -10.21
C GLY A 71 -21.41 -6.11 -11.16
N VAL A 72 -20.11 -6.43 -11.10
CA VAL A 72 -19.53 -7.56 -11.84
C VAL A 72 -19.67 -8.80 -10.95
N PRO A 73 -20.62 -9.72 -11.23
CA PRO A 73 -20.74 -10.94 -10.43
C PRO A 73 -19.46 -11.76 -10.54
N SER A 74 -19.06 -12.34 -9.41
CA SER A 74 -17.88 -13.20 -9.26
C SER A 74 -17.94 -14.45 -10.12
#